data_AF-Q6NXY9-F1
#
_entry.id   AF-Q6NXY9-F1
#
_cell.length_a   1.000
_cell.length_b   1.000
_cell.length_c   1.000
_cell.angle_alpha   90.00
_cell.angle_beta   90.00
_cell.angle_gamma   90.00
#
_symmetry.space_group_name_H-M   'P 1'
#
loop_
_entity.id
_entity.type
_entity.pdbx_description
1 polymer ?
#
loop_
_entity_poly.entity_id
_entity_poly.type
_entity_poly.pdbx_seq_one_letter_code
_entity_poly.pdbx_strand_id
1 'polypeptide(L)'
;MAGNKGRGRAAYTFNIEAVGFSRGEKLPDVVLKPPPLFPDTDYKPVPLKTGEDEDYMLALKQELRETVKRLPYFIEPPEEKQDDIERYSKRYMKVYKEEWVPDWRRLPREMMPRKKCKKGDPKSKPSKAAAKATSLINSADVLKTIEELEKRGEGERSDEENEEKEGSKEKDKDDEEDGEEDAEQEDYDEEEQEEENDYINSYFDNGDDFGVDSDDNMDEATY
;
A
#
# COMPACT_ATOMS: atom_id res chain seq x y z
N MET A 1 23.11 84.24 -13.17
CA MET A 1 21.94 83.35 -13.29
C MET A 1 22.34 82.16 -14.16
N ALA A 2 22.70 81.03 -13.55
CA ALA A 2 23.12 79.82 -14.28
C ALA A 2 21.92 78.87 -14.40
N GLY A 3 21.29 78.84 -15.57
CA GLY A 3 20.16 77.95 -15.87
C GLY A 3 20.66 76.56 -16.28
N ASN A 4 20.34 75.55 -15.47
CA ASN A 4 20.56 74.14 -15.79
C ASN A 4 19.72 73.72 -17.00
N LYS A 5 20.36 73.54 -18.16
CA LYS A 5 19.74 73.04 -19.39
C LYS A 5 19.88 71.52 -19.48
N GLY A 6 18.91 70.81 -18.92
CA GLY A 6 18.81 69.35 -18.93
C GLY A 6 18.69 68.79 -20.37
N ARG A 7 19.47 67.76 -20.64
CA ARG A 7 19.64 67.04 -21.92
C ARG A 7 18.34 66.37 -22.38
N GLY A 8 18.15 66.33 -23.70
CA GLY A 8 16.96 65.80 -24.37
C GLY A 8 16.67 64.33 -24.05
N ARG A 9 15.38 64.00 -23.96
CA ARG A 9 14.87 62.64 -23.84
C ARG A 9 15.41 61.80 -25.01
N ALA A 10 15.99 60.64 -24.71
CA ALA A 10 16.49 59.71 -25.72
C ALA A 10 15.37 59.32 -26.68
N ALA A 11 15.59 59.48 -27.99
CA ALA A 11 14.66 59.01 -29.01
C ALA A 11 14.75 57.47 -29.12
N TYR A 12 13.61 56.80 -29.24
CA TYR A 12 13.57 55.36 -29.54
C TYR A 12 14.00 55.11 -31.00
N THR A 13 14.31 53.85 -31.34
CA THR A 13 14.66 53.45 -32.71
C THR A 13 13.50 53.54 -33.70
N PHE A 14 12.27 53.54 -33.20
CA PHE A 14 11.06 53.68 -34.01
C PHE A 14 10.46 55.10 -33.90
N ASN A 15 9.74 55.52 -34.95
CA ASN A 15 9.08 56.82 -35.00
C ASN A 15 7.88 56.87 -34.04
N ILE A 16 7.98 57.65 -32.97
CA ILE A 16 6.93 57.84 -31.96
C ILE A 16 5.64 58.43 -32.57
N GLU A 17 5.78 59.32 -33.55
CA GLU A 17 4.65 59.93 -34.26
C GLU A 17 3.82 58.90 -35.05
N ALA A 18 4.45 57.84 -35.56
CA ALA A 18 3.74 56.75 -36.24
C ALA A 18 2.93 55.87 -35.28
N VAL A 19 3.26 55.87 -33.98
CA VAL A 19 2.48 55.20 -32.93
C VAL A 19 1.26 56.04 -32.52
N GLY A 20 1.26 57.34 -32.83
CA GLY A 20 0.15 58.25 -32.57
C GLY A 20 0.42 59.32 -31.52
N PHE A 21 1.65 59.46 -31.03
CA PHE A 21 2.03 60.57 -30.15
C PHE A 21 2.66 61.71 -30.94
N SER A 22 1.99 62.84 -31.04
CA SER A 22 2.57 64.04 -31.65
C SER A 22 3.56 64.73 -30.69
N ARG A 23 4.41 65.60 -31.24
CA ARG A 23 5.47 66.28 -30.48
C ARG A 23 4.89 67.11 -29.34
N GLY A 24 5.11 66.66 -28.11
CA GLY A 24 4.67 67.34 -26.89
C GLY A 24 3.42 66.74 -26.24
N GLU A 25 2.86 65.68 -26.79
CA GLU A 25 1.73 64.97 -26.17
C GLU A 25 2.13 64.19 -24.91
N LYS A 26 1.14 63.95 -24.05
CA LYS A 26 1.32 63.27 -22.77
C LYS A 26 1.55 61.76 -23.01
N LEU A 27 2.82 61.36 -22.97
CA LEU A 27 3.23 59.95 -22.93
C LEU A 27 2.67 59.26 -21.66
N PRO A 28 2.44 57.93 -21.69
CA PRO A 28 2.01 57.20 -20.51
C PRO A 28 3.05 57.29 -19.38
N ASP A 29 2.57 57.25 -18.14
CA ASP A 29 3.42 57.31 -16.96
C ASP A 29 4.29 56.05 -16.83
N VAL A 30 5.51 56.22 -16.32
CA VAL A 30 6.42 55.08 -16.10
C VAL A 30 6.00 54.35 -14.83
N VAL A 31 5.67 53.06 -14.96
CA VAL A 31 5.31 52.20 -13.83
C VAL A 31 6.54 52.00 -12.92
N LEU A 32 6.49 52.56 -11.71
CA LEU A 32 7.62 52.55 -10.75
C LEU A 32 7.80 51.22 -10.02
N LYS A 33 6.72 50.45 -9.86
CA LYS A 33 6.70 49.17 -9.17
C LYS A 33 5.82 48.20 -9.95
N PRO A 34 6.20 46.91 -10.07
CA PRO A 34 5.32 45.91 -10.67
C PRO A 34 3.96 45.87 -9.95
N PRO A 35 2.85 45.71 -10.69
CA PRO A 35 1.54 45.47 -10.09
C PRO A 35 1.56 44.26 -9.13
N PRO A 36 0.66 44.24 -8.13
CA PRO A 36 0.55 43.09 -7.21
C PRO A 36 0.12 41.82 -7.96
N LEU A 37 0.45 40.65 -7.40
CA LEU A 37 0.07 39.35 -7.96
C LEU A 37 -1.45 39.12 -8.00
N PHE A 38 -2.17 39.75 -7.08
CA PHE A 38 -3.62 39.66 -6.96
C PHE A 38 -4.20 41.09 -7.02
N PRO A 39 -4.56 41.59 -8.21
CA PRO A 39 -5.26 42.87 -8.32
C PRO A 39 -6.68 42.75 -7.74
N ASP A 40 -7.19 43.85 -7.20
CA ASP A 40 -8.57 43.89 -6.69
C ASP A 40 -9.57 43.67 -7.82
N THR A 41 -10.60 42.87 -7.54
CA THR A 41 -11.69 42.58 -8.48
C THR A 41 -12.93 43.38 -8.11
N ASP A 42 -13.59 43.97 -9.12
CA ASP A 42 -14.84 44.72 -8.92
C ASP A 42 -16.00 43.84 -8.42
N TYR A 43 -16.00 42.56 -8.78
CA TYR A 43 -17.05 41.61 -8.44
C TYR A 43 -16.54 40.50 -7.52
N LYS A 44 -17.46 39.99 -6.69
CA LYS A 44 -17.27 38.84 -5.81
C LYS A 44 -18.11 37.66 -6.31
N PRO A 45 -17.69 36.40 -6.05
CA PRO A 45 -18.45 35.22 -6.45
C PRO A 45 -19.81 35.16 -5.75
N VAL A 46 -20.78 34.49 -6.39
CA VAL A 46 -22.12 34.27 -5.84
C VAL A 46 -22.04 33.38 -4.59
N PRO A 47 -22.76 33.70 -3.50
CA PRO A 47 -22.83 32.84 -2.31
C PRO A 47 -23.28 31.42 -2.65
N LEU A 48 -22.84 30.46 -1.85
CA LEU A 48 -23.25 29.06 -1.98
C LEU A 48 -24.76 28.93 -1.71
N LYS A 49 -25.40 27.99 -2.41
CA LYS A 49 -26.79 27.62 -2.16
C LYS A 49 -26.89 26.93 -0.80
N THR A 50 -27.96 27.22 -0.07
CA THR A 50 -28.25 26.67 1.25
C THR A 50 -29.59 25.95 1.21
N GLY A 51 -29.65 24.75 1.76
CA GLY A 51 -30.85 23.93 1.82
C GLY A 51 -30.51 22.50 2.25
N GLU A 52 -31.51 21.78 2.77
CA GLU A 52 -31.35 20.41 3.25
C GLU A 52 -30.89 19.47 2.11
N ASP A 53 -31.38 19.71 0.88
CA ASP A 53 -30.99 18.95 -0.31
C ASP A 53 -29.51 19.15 -0.66
N GLU A 54 -29.00 20.39 -0.60
CA GLU A 54 -27.59 20.69 -0.83
C GLU A 54 -26.68 20.05 0.23
N ASP A 55 -27.10 20.06 1.48
CA ASP A 55 -26.36 19.47 2.60
C ASP A 55 -26.33 17.94 2.50
N TYR A 56 -27.44 17.30 2.12
CA TYR A 56 -27.49 15.86 1.86
C TYR A 56 -26.53 15.46 0.73
N MET A 57 -26.54 16.19 -0.39
CA MET A 57 -25.63 15.94 -1.51
C MET A 57 -24.16 16.15 -1.12
N LEU A 58 -23.88 17.11 -0.24
CA LEU A 58 -22.54 17.34 0.30
C LEU A 58 -22.08 16.17 1.17
N ALA A 59 -22.94 15.65 2.05
CA ALA A 59 -22.66 14.48 2.88
C ALA A 59 -22.40 13.23 2.01
N LEU A 60 -23.28 12.95 1.04
CA LEU A 60 -23.12 11.82 0.11
C LEU A 60 -21.80 11.89 -0.67
N LYS A 61 -21.37 13.09 -1.06
CA LYS A 61 -20.07 13.30 -1.73
C LYS A 61 -18.89 12.93 -0.83
N GLN A 62 -18.99 13.16 0.49
CA GLN A 62 -17.95 12.79 1.45
C GLN A 62 -17.90 11.28 1.61
N GLU A 63 -19.05 10.64 1.85
CA GLU A 63 -19.17 9.19 1.95
C GLU A 63 -18.63 8.46 0.73
N LEU A 64 -18.95 8.95 -0.48
CA LEU A 64 -18.46 8.36 -1.73
C LEU A 64 -16.91 8.34 -1.79
N ARG A 65 -16.24 9.37 -1.26
CA ARG A 65 -14.76 9.41 -1.24
C ARG A 65 -14.18 8.31 -0.36
N GLU A 66 -14.82 8.02 0.76
CA GLU A 66 -14.38 6.94 1.65
C GLU A 66 -14.69 5.57 1.04
N THR A 67 -15.91 5.40 0.54
CA THR A 67 -16.34 4.15 -0.11
C THR A 67 -15.43 3.80 -1.27
N VAL A 68 -15.16 4.75 -2.18
CA VAL A 68 -14.32 4.50 -3.36
C VAL A 68 -12.89 4.12 -2.98
N LYS A 69 -12.33 4.66 -1.88
CA LYS A 69 -11.00 4.28 -1.38
C LYS A 69 -10.95 2.86 -0.82
N ARG A 70 -12.03 2.38 -0.21
CA ARG A 70 -12.13 1.01 0.33
C ARG A 70 -12.42 -0.04 -0.75
N LEU A 71 -13.05 0.35 -1.86
CA LEU A 71 -13.36 -0.57 -2.95
C LEU A 71 -12.09 -1.19 -3.59
N PRO A 72 -12.16 -2.44 -4.12
CA PRO A 72 -11.05 -3.09 -4.82
C PRO A 72 -10.56 -2.36 -6.09
N TYR A 73 -11.36 -1.43 -6.61
CA TYR A 73 -11.02 -0.61 -7.77
C TYR A 73 -9.99 0.48 -7.45
N PHE A 74 -9.77 0.79 -6.17
CA PHE A 74 -8.71 1.69 -5.73
C PHE A 74 -7.37 0.95 -5.69
N ILE A 75 -6.62 1.08 -6.78
CA ILE A 75 -5.28 0.51 -6.94
C ILE A 75 -4.29 1.41 -6.22
N GLU A 76 -3.79 0.94 -5.07
CA GLU A 76 -2.74 1.61 -4.31
C GLU A 76 -1.38 1.49 -5.05
N PRO A 77 -0.52 2.52 -4.95
CA PRO A 77 0.82 2.42 -5.50
C PRO A 77 1.57 1.27 -4.80
N PRO A 78 2.25 0.38 -5.55
CA PRO A 78 3.02 -0.70 -4.95
C PRO A 78 4.11 -0.13 -4.03
N GLU A 79 4.16 -0.62 -2.79
CA GLU A 79 5.26 -0.30 -1.88
C GLU A 79 6.57 -0.87 -2.43
N GLU A 80 7.52 0.01 -2.72
CA GLU A 80 8.91 -0.37 -2.89
C GLU A 80 9.44 -0.78 -1.51
N LYS A 81 9.36 -2.08 -1.20
CA LYS A 81 9.78 -2.63 0.09
C LYS A 81 11.19 -2.13 0.46
N GLN A 82 11.25 -1.16 1.36
CA GLN A 82 12.46 -0.75 2.08
C GLN A 82 12.63 -1.59 3.36
N ASP A 83 12.08 -2.80 3.37
CA ASP A 83 12.36 -3.74 4.44
C ASP A 83 13.81 -4.18 4.27
N ASP A 84 14.69 -3.53 5.02
CA ASP A 84 16.11 -3.83 5.13
C ASP A 84 16.35 -5.28 5.58
N ILE A 85 15.43 -5.82 6.38
CA ILE A 85 15.54 -7.13 7.02
C ILE A 85 14.19 -7.86 6.97
N GLU A 86 14.23 -9.14 6.60
CA GLU A 86 13.07 -10.03 6.69
C GLU A 86 12.76 -10.35 8.17
N ARG A 87 11.55 -10.01 8.62
CA ARG A 87 11.09 -10.25 10.01
C ARG A 87 9.87 -11.17 10.04
N TYR A 88 9.76 -12.01 11.07
CA TYR A 88 8.60 -12.88 11.28
C TYR A 88 7.28 -12.10 11.46
N SER A 89 7.35 -10.89 12.05
CA SER A 89 6.21 -9.98 12.24
C SER A 89 5.48 -9.62 10.95
N LYS A 90 6.16 -9.69 9.81
CA LYS A 90 5.58 -9.43 8.48
C LYS A 90 4.38 -10.32 8.15
N ARG A 91 4.27 -11.49 8.79
CA ARG A 91 3.10 -12.37 8.61
C ARG A 91 1.82 -11.76 9.19
N TYR A 92 1.93 -11.00 10.28
CA TYR A 92 0.80 -10.35 10.95
C TYR A 92 0.52 -8.94 10.41
N MET A 93 1.55 -8.24 9.91
CA MET A 93 1.39 -6.92 9.27
C MET A 93 0.91 -6.97 7.81
N LYS A 94 0.55 -8.16 7.30
CA LYS A 94 0.16 -8.29 5.90
C LYS A 94 -1.26 -7.77 5.71
N VAL A 95 -1.40 -6.64 5.01
CA VAL A 95 -2.71 -6.14 4.60
C VAL A 95 -3.35 -7.12 3.59
N TYR A 96 -4.51 -7.65 3.97
CA TYR A 96 -5.34 -8.52 3.14
C TYR A 96 -6.40 -7.67 2.42
N LYS A 97 -6.46 -7.77 1.09
CA LYS A 97 -7.47 -7.11 0.25
C LYS A 97 -7.99 -8.12 -0.77
N GLU A 98 -9.30 -8.16 -0.94
CA GLU A 98 -9.92 -9.03 -1.95
C GLU A 98 -9.59 -8.53 -3.36
N GLU A 99 -9.20 -9.46 -4.24
CA GLU A 99 -8.84 -9.15 -5.62
C GLU A 99 -10.05 -9.38 -6.54
N TRP A 100 -10.51 -8.33 -7.22
CA TRP A 100 -11.61 -8.43 -8.17
C TRP A 100 -11.10 -8.94 -9.54
N VAL A 101 -11.85 -9.84 -10.19
CA VAL A 101 -11.48 -10.40 -11.50
C VAL A 101 -12.39 -9.82 -12.59
N PRO A 102 -11.84 -9.08 -13.59
CA PRO A 102 -12.63 -8.59 -14.72
C PRO A 102 -13.17 -9.71 -15.62
N ASP A 103 -14.27 -9.44 -16.34
CA ASP A 103 -14.75 -10.33 -17.41
C ASP A 103 -13.84 -10.23 -18.66
N TRP A 104 -12.93 -11.20 -18.78
CA TRP A 104 -11.96 -11.29 -19.87
C TRP A 104 -12.57 -11.56 -21.25
N ARG A 105 -13.88 -11.86 -21.36
CA ARG A 105 -14.56 -11.93 -22.66
C ARG A 105 -14.75 -10.55 -23.29
N ARG A 106 -14.76 -9.50 -22.46
CA ARG A 106 -14.93 -8.10 -22.88
C ARG A 106 -13.61 -7.34 -23.01
N LEU A 107 -12.58 -7.73 -22.25
CA LEU A 107 -11.28 -7.08 -22.26
C LEU A 107 -10.32 -7.71 -23.31
N PRO A 108 -9.43 -6.92 -23.93
CA PRO A 108 -8.39 -7.48 -24.80
C PRO A 108 -7.48 -8.47 -24.06
N ARG A 109 -7.06 -9.53 -24.77
CA ARG A 109 -6.15 -10.57 -24.22
C ARG A 109 -4.80 -10.02 -23.73
N GLU A 110 -4.39 -8.85 -24.22
CA GLU A 110 -3.14 -8.19 -23.85
C GLU A 110 -3.14 -7.70 -22.40
N MET A 111 -4.32 -7.42 -21.83
CA MET A 111 -4.48 -6.92 -20.47
C MET A 111 -4.44 -8.02 -19.40
N MET A 112 -4.41 -9.30 -19.80
CA MET A 112 -4.42 -10.41 -18.85
C MET A 112 -3.12 -10.42 -18.02
N PRO A 113 -3.20 -10.43 -16.67
CA PRO A 113 -2.04 -10.59 -15.81
C PRO A 113 -1.29 -11.87 -16.19
N ARG A 114 -0.10 -11.70 -16.77
CA ARG A 114 0.77 -12.83 -17.09
C ARG A 114 1.52 -13.18 -15.83
N LYS A 115 1.31 -14.39 -15.30
CA LYS A 115 2.27 -14.99 -14.36
C LYS A 115 3.61 -14.96 -15.08
N LYS A 116 4.54 -14.11 -14.65
CA LYS A 116 5.92 -14.24 -15.10
C LYS A 116 6.35 -15.60 -14.58
N CYS A 117 6.39 -16.61 -15.46
CA CYS A 117 7.17 -17.79 -15.18
C CYS A 117 8.55 -17.24 -14.90
N LYS A 118 9.00 -17.31 -13.64
CA LYS A 118 10.41 -17.20 -13.33
C LYS A 118 11.05 -18.19 -14.29
N LYS A 119 11.73 -17.70 -15.32
CA LYS A 119 12.65 -18.53 -16.08
C LYS A 119 13.62 -18.99 -15.01
N GLY A 120 13.43 -20.21 -14.53
CA GLY A 120 14.43 -20.88 -13.73
C GLY A 120 15.73 -20.75 -14.49
N ASP A 121 16.79 -20.41 -13.77
CA ASP A 121 18.14 -20.35 -14.31
C ASP A 121 18.35 -21.48 -15.34
N PRO A 122 18.90 -21.19 -16.54
CA PRO A 122 19.15 -22.20 -17.57
C PRO A 122 20.24 -23.21 -17.18
N LYS A 123 20.48 -23.48 -15.88
CA LYS A 123 21.50 -24.39 -15.36
C LYS A 123 20.99 -25.61 -14.59
N SER A 124 19.69 -25.76 -14.34
CA SER A 124 19.17 -27.06 -13.89
C SER A 124 18.88 -27.96 -15.10
N LYS A 125 19.85 -28.81 -15.46
CA LYS A 125 19.67 -29.89 -16.44
C LYS A 125 18.43 -30.72 -16.09
N PRO A 126 17.51 -30.99 -17.02
CA PRO A 126 16.47 -31.98 -16.77
C PRO A 126 17.13 -33.35 -16.81
N SER A 127 17.22 -34.02 -15.65
CA SER A 127 17.47 -35.46 -15.63
C SER A 127 16.32 -36.13 -16.38
N LYS A 128 16.63 -36.67 -17.56
CA LYS A 128 15.80 -37.64 -18.27
C LYS A 128 15.58 -38.84 -17.34
N ALA A 129 14.49 -38.82 -16.61
CA ALA A 129 13.86 -40.01 -16.07
C ALA A 129 12.49 -40.13 -16.76
N ALA A 130 12.31 -41.28 -17.41
CA ALA A 130 11.10 -41.90 -17.93
C ALA A 130 9.79 -41.07 -17.77
N ALA A 131 9.21 -40.57 -18.85
CA ALA A 131 8.30 -41.33 -19.71
C ALA A 131 7.05 -41.85 -18.95
N LYS A 132 5.90 -41.29 -19.36
CA LYS A 132 4.49 -41.68 -19.09
C LYS A 132 3.76 -40.96 -17.94
N ALA A 133 3.14 -39.85 -18.35
CA ALA A 133 1.69 -39.63 -18.23
C ALA A 133 1.06 -39.72 -16.83
N THR A 134 1.20 -38.66 -16.05
CA THR A 134 0.19 -38.25 -15.06
C THR A 134 -0.95 -37.52 -15.79
N SER A 135 -1.71 -38.23 -16.61
CA SER A 135 -2.99 -37.76 -17.14
C SER A 135 -4.08 -38.61 -16.51
N LEU A 136 -4.88 -37.98 -15.64
CA LEU A 136 -6.15 -38.52 -15.14
C LEU A 136 -6.03 -39.92 -14.51
N ILE A 137 -5.60 -39.95 -13.25
CA ILE A 137 -5.82 -41.13 -12.40
C ILE A 137 -7.34 -41.29 -12.26
N ASN A 138 -7.93 -42.20 -13.04
CA ASN A 138 -9.33 -42.56 -12.92
C ASN A 138 -9.55 -43.19 -11.55
N SER A 139 -10.60 -42.78 -10.84
CA SER A 139 -10.97 -43.33 -9.51
C SER A 139 -11.06 -44.86 -9.48
N ALA A 140 -11.41 -45.48 -10.61
CA ALA A 140 -11.44 -46.94 -10.77
C ALA A 140 -10.06 -47.62 -10.70
N ASP A 141 -8.99 -46.95 -11.14
CA ASP A 141 -7.62 -47.51 -11.08
C ASP A 141 -7.04 -47.40 -9.65
N VAL A 142 -7.45 -46.37 -8.90
CA VAL A 142 -7.13 -46.25 -7.45
C VAL A 142 -7.84 -47.34 -6.65
N LEU A 143 -9.12 -47.60 -6.92
CA LEU A 143 -9.86 -48.66 -6.22
C LEU A 143 -9.30 -50.06 -6.49
N LYS A 144 -8.92 -50.37 -7.74
CA LYS A 144 -8.28 -51.66 -8.07
C LYS A 144 -6.93 -51.84 -7.41
N THR A 145 -6.12 -50.79 -7.31
CA THR A 145 -4.81 -50.85 -6.66
C THR A 145 -4.94 -51.02 -5.14
N ILE A 146 -5.96 -50.43 -4.52
CA ILE A 146 -6.28 -50.66 -3.10
C ILE A 146 -6.74 -52.12 -2.87
N GLU A 147 -7.64 -52.65 -3.70
CA GLU A 147 -8.14 -54.03 -3.58
C GLU A 147 -7.02 -55.09 -3.77
N GLU A 148 -6.06 -54.85 -4.68
CA GLU A 148 -4.89 -55.71 -4.84
C GLU A 148 -3.95 -55.67 -3.61
N LEU A 149 -3.77 -54.50 -3.00
CA LEU A 149 -2.94 -54.37 -1.80
C LEU A 149 -3.59 -55.03 -0.57
N GLU A 150 -4.91 -55.01 -0.48
CA GLU A 150 -5.65 -55.69 0.59
C GLU A 150 -5.51 -57.22 0.48
N LYS A 151 -5.68 -57.78 -0.74
CA LYS A 151 -5.47 -59.22 -0.99
C LYS A 151 -4.03 -59.68 -0.79
N ARG A 152 -3.06 -58.78 -0.93
CA ARG A 152 -1.63 -59.07 -0.73
C ARG A 152 -1.16 -58.80 0.69
N GLY A 153 -1.93 -58.05 1.48
CA GLY A 153 -1.64 -57.67 2.87
C GLY A 153 -2.16 -58.64 3.92
N GLU A 154 -3.06 -59.56 3.56
CA GLU A 154 -3.71 -60.48 4.50
C GLU A 154 -2.93 -61.80 4.75
N GLY A 155 -1.76 -61.98 4.13
CA GLY A 155 -1.04 -63.27 4.09
C GLY A 155 0.35 -63.34 4.73
N GLU A 156 0.88 -62.25 5.33
CA GLU A 156 2.32 -62.19 5.63
C GLU A 156 2.67 -61.37 6.88
N ARG A 157 2.11 -61.72 8.05
CA ARG A 157 2.61 -61.28 9.37
C ARG A 157 2.48 -62.40 10.40
N SER A 158 3.49 -63.27 10.46
CA SER A 158 3.72 -64.29 11.49
C SER A 158 5.11 -64.08 12.08
N ASP A 159 5.17 -63.52 13.29
CA ASP A 159 6.23 -63.63 14.31
C ASP A 159 5.84 -62.64 15.44
N GLU A 160 5.12 -63.04 16.49
CA GLU A 160 5.53 -63.81 17.68
C GLU A 160 6.48 -63.04 18.62
N GLU A 161 5.92 -62.39 19.66
CA GLU A 161 6.32 -62.54 21.08
C GLU A 161 5.54 -61.60 22.04
N ASN A 162 5.03 -62.21 23.13
CA ASN A 162 4.63 -61.68 24.46
C ASN A 162 3.37 -60.78 24.60
N GLU A 163 2.24 -61.28 25.12
CA GLU A 163 1.85 -61.38 26.57
C GLU A 163 1.88 -60.01 27.28
N GLU A 164 0.82 -59.45 27.89
CA GLU A 164 -0.32 -59.98 28.64
C GLU A 164 -1.36 -58.84 28.87
N LYS A 165 -2.66 -59.21 28.97
CA LYS A 165 -3.75 -58.59 29.78
C LYS A 165 -4.26 -57.19 29.43
N GLU A 166 -5.54 -56.84 29.59
CA GLU A 166 -6.85 -57.47 29.80
C GLU A 166 -7.87 -56.31 29.77
N GLY A 167 -9.13 -56.57 29.34
CA GLY A 167 -10.30 -55.76 29.71
C GLY A 167 -10.73 -54.68 28.70
N SER A 168 -11.55 -55.01 27.68
CA SER A 168 -13.03 -55.03 27.71
C SER A 168 -13.71 -53.66 27.93
N LYS A 169 -14.44 -53.13 26.93
CA LYS A 169 -15.90 -53.32 26.78
C LYS A 169 -16.53 -52.25 25.86
N GLU A 170 -17.33 -52.75 24.93
CA GLU A 170 -18.20 -52.11 23.93
C GLU A 170 -19.18 -51.05 24.49
N LYS A 171 -19.54 -50.05 23.66
CA LYS A 171 -20.88 -50.00 23.04
C LYS A 171 -21.06 -48.86 22.02
N ASP A 172 -21.61 -49.24 20.87
CA ASP A 172 -22.25 -48.41 19.83
C ASP A 172 -23.38 -47.51 20.37
N LYS A 173 -23.60 -46.35 19.74
CA LYS A 173 -24.69 -46.13 18.74
C LYS A 173 -24.83 -44.67 18.33
N ASP A 174 -25.13 -44.50 17.04
CA ASP A 174 -25.60 -43.31 16.31
C ASP A 174 -26.71 -42.51 17.02
N ASP A 175 -26.71 -41.19 16.82
CA ASP A 175 -27.86 -40.49 16.20
C ASP A 175 -27.47 -39.06 15.74
N GLU A 176 -27.94 -38.71 14.54
CA GLU A 176 -27.92 -37.38 13.93
C GLU A 176 -28.93 -36.45 14.62
N GLU A 177 -28.61 -35.16 14.80
CA GLU A 177 -29.48 -34.01 14.45
C GLU A 177 -28.86 -32.66 14.91
N ASP A 178 -28.61 -31.81 13.92
CA ASP A 178 -28.94 -30.38 13.84
C ASP A 178 -28.82 -29.46 15.07
N GLY A 179 -28.06 -28.38 14.93
CA GLY A 179 -27.91 -27.34 15.95
C GLY A 179 -27.02 -26.18 15.50
N GLU A 180 -27.57 -25.28 14.67
CA GLU A 180 -27.11 -23.89 14.55
C GLU A 180 -27.18 -23.22 15.93
N GLU A 181 -26.07 -22.73 16.47
CA GLU A 181 -26.05 -21.57 17.37
C GLU A 181 -24.60 -21.07 17.60
N ASP A 182 -24.41 -19.79 17.27
CA ASP A 182 -23.67 -18.81 18.08
C ASP A 182 -22.14 -18.91 18.18
N ALA A 183 -21.47 -18.05 17.39
CA ALA A 183 -20.09 -17.63 17.62
C ALA A 183 -19.89 -16.17 17.14
N GLU A 184 -20.64 -15.23 17.74
CA GLU A 184 -20.24 -13.82 17.76
C GLU A 184 -19.20 -13.62 18.87
N GLN A 185 -17.92 -13.64 18.52
CA GLN A 185 -16.83 -13.35 19.45
C GLN A 185 -15.65 -12.77 18.67
N GLU A 186 -15.40 -11.47 18.84
CA GLU A 186 -14.07 -10.80 18.86
C GLU A 186 -14.19 -9.32 18.45
N ASP A 187 -14.00 -8.44 19.42
CA ASP A 187 -13.17 -7.23 19.24
C ASP A 187 -12.75 -6.78 20.65
N TYR A 188 -11.61 -7.32 21.12
CA TYR A 188 -10.86 -6.75 22.23
C TYR A 188 -9.88 -5.73 21.64
N ASP A 189 -10.02 -4.47 22.05
CA ASP A 189 -9.13 -3.37 21.68
C ASP A 189 -7.77 -3.53 22.39
N GLU A 190 -6.79 -4.08 21.68
CA GLU A 190 -5.40 -4.27 22.17
C GLU A 190 -4.61 -2.95 22.20
N GLU A 191 -5.08 -1.85 21.60
CA GLU A 191 -4.30 -0.60 21.52
C GLU A 191 -4.23 0.20 22.83
N GLU A 192 -5.12 -0.04 23.80
CA GLU A 192 -5.15 0.73 25.06
C GLU A 192 -4.23 0.17 26.16
N GLN A 193 -3.60 -0.99 25.94
CA GLN A 193 -2.82 -1.68 26.99
C GLN A 193 -1.29 -1.49 26.90
N GLU A 194 -0.77 -0.86 25.84
CA GLU A 194 0.67 -0.70 25.63
C GLU A 194 1.30 0.57 26.27
N GLU A 195 0.50 1.52 26.76
CA GLU A 195 1.01 2.78 27.35
C GLU A 195 1.39 2.68 28.85
N GLU A 196 1.04 1.60 29.56
CA GLU A 196 1.28 1.49 31.02
C GLU A 196 2.61 0.83 31.42
N ASN A 197 3.47 0.46 30.48
CA ASN A 197 4.78 -0.12 30.79
C ASN A 197 5.91 0.93 30.87
N ASP A 198 5.80 1.87 31.83
CA ASP A 198 6.85 2.85 32.19
C ASP A 198 8.08 2.20 32.89
N TYR A 199 8.18 0.88 32.84
CA TYR A 199 9.24 0.11 33.51
C TYR A 199 10.59 0.17 32.78
N ILE A 200 10.62 0.58 31.50
CA ILE A 200 11.86 0.56 30.71
C ILE A 200 12.72 1.81 30.89
N ASN A 201 12.13 2.95 31.28
CA ASN A 201 12.84 4.23 31.36
C ASN A 201 13.72 4.40 32.61
N SER A 202 13.60 3.53 33.61
CA SER A 202 14.27 3.70 34.91
C SER A 202 15.32 2.62 35.23
N TYR A 203 15.54 1.63 34.35
CA TYR A 203 16.37 0.45 34.71
C TYR A 203 17.87 0.56 34.36
N PHE A 204 18.29 1.57 33.58
CA PHE A 204 19.71 1.78 33.24
C PHE A 204 20.21 3.22 33.48
N ASP A 205 19.55 3.96 34.37
CA ASP A 205 20.15 5.15 34.99
C ASP A 205 21.24 4.73 35.99
N ASN A 206 22.27 4.07 35.46
CA ASN A 206 23.47 3.64 36.16
C ASN A 206 24.59 4.65 35.89
N GLY A 207 24.39 5.89 36.36
CA GLY A 207 25.42 6.67 37.04
C GLY A 207 26.82 6.81 36.42
N ASP A 208 26.96 6.98 35.10
CA ASP A 208 28.23 7.41 34.50
C ASP A 208 28.24 8.93 34.27
N ASP A 209 28.17 9.67 35.39
CA ASP A 209 28.69 11.02 35.51
C ASP A 209 30.22 10.94 35.54
N PHE A 210 30.83 10.74 34.37
CA PHE A 210 32.28 10.75 34.19
C PHE A 210 32.65 11.58 32.96
N GLY A 211 33.43 12.63 33.18
CA GLY A 211 34.20 13.27 32.10
C GLY A 211 33.97 14.76 31.92
N VAL A 212 34.10 15.51 33.02
CA VAL A 212 34.57 16.89 32.98
C VAL A 212 35.79 17.04 32.06
N ASP A 213 35.76 18.08 31.24
CA ASP A 213 36.92 18.82 30.73
C ASP A 213 37.70 18.19 29.57
N SER A 214 37.20 18.40 28.35
CA SER A 214 38.04 18.39 27.14
C SER A 214 37.58 19.52 26.22
N ASP A 215 38.14 20.69 26.53
CA ASP A 215 38.26 21.89 25.71
C ASP A 215 39.07 21.60 24.42
N ASP A 216 39.09 22.56 23.51
CA ASP A 216 39.97 22.66 22.33
C ASP A 216 39.54 21.95 21.04
N ASN A 217 38.47 22.42 20.35
CA ASN A 217 38.56 22.62 18.89
C ASN A 217 37.41 23.46 18.27
N MET A 218 37.39 24.78 18.51
CA MET A 218 36.55 25.74 17.78
C MET A 218 37.36 27.02 17.50
N ASP A 219 38.15 27.01 16.43
CA ASP A 219 38.71 28.19 15.76
C ASP A 219 38.88 27.80 14.28
N GLU A 220 38.08 28.31 13.36
CA GLU A 220 38.22 29.60 12.69
C GLU A 220 39.27 29.61 11.54
N ALA A 221 38.71 29.59 10.32
CA ALA A 221 39.13 30.31 9.13
C ALA A 221 40.33 29.87 8.25
N THR A 222 40.08 30.12 6.95
CA THR A 222 40.98 30.34 5.81
C THR A 222 41.49 29.14 4.99
N TYR A 223 40.85 28.95 3.82
CA TYR A 223 41.47 29.29 2.54
C TYR A 223 40.44 29.83 1.54
#